data_AF-A0A8H3CB15-F1
#
_entry.id   AF-A0A8H3CB15-F1
#
_cell.length_a   1.000
_cell.length_b   1.000
_cell.length_c   1.000
_cell.angle_alpha   90.00
_cell.angle_beta   90.00
_cell.angle_gamma   90.00
#
_symmetry.space_group_name_H-M   'P 1'
#
loop_
_entity.id
_entity.type
_entity.pdbx_description
1 polymer ?
#
loop_
_entity_poly.entity_id
_entity_poly.type
_entity_poly.pdbx_seq_one_letter_code
_entity_poly.pdbx_strand_id
1 'polypeptide(L)'
;HIIELVNARNPSLHSTTSHQPLKSSMLFYVLFFSFIALVLTQADPSINTPASLVQCQPALLTWTASNTPVWISVIPAGNPSAPPLMDLGKHSGTSLTWNVDIPSGNSISIQLRDSIGAVAYSAPLTVQSGSDSSCIHK
;
A
#
# COMPACT_ATOMS: atom_id res chain seq x y z
N HIS A 1 -97.11 -15.68 -12.73
CA HIS A 1 -97.20 -14.27 -12.28
C HIS A 1 -95.76 -13.76 -12.19
N ILE A 2 -95.19 -13.21 -13.28
CA ILE A 2 -94.81 -11.78 -13.44
C ILE A 2 -94.34 -11.19 -12.09
N ILE A 3 -93.14 -10.63 -11.88
CA ILE A 3 -92.49 -9.53 -12.63
C ILE A 3 -90.96 -9.49 -12.40
N GLU A 4 -90.28 -9.10 -13.47
CA GLU A 4 -88.91 -8.63 -13.73
C GLU A 4 -88.11 -7.93 -12.60
N LEU A 5 -86.77 -7.94 -12.77
CA LEU A 5 -85.98 -6.70 -12.94
C LEU A 5 -84.67 -6.97 -13.73
N VAL A 6 -84.77 -6.70 -15.04
CA VAL A 6 -83.86 -5.98 -15.97
C VAL A 6 -82.59 -5.37 -15.35
N ASN A 7 -81.38 -5.85 -15.70
CA ASN A 7 -80.44 -5.31 -16.73
C ASN A 7 -79.53 -4.15 -16.28
N ALA A 8 -78.21 -4.37 -16.31
CA ALA A 8 -77.24 -3.52 -17.03
C ALA A 8 -75.79 -4.07 -16.93
N ARG A 9 -75.47 -4.99 -17.85
CA ARG A 9 -74.30 -4.97 -18.75
C ARG A 9 -73.05 -4.18 -18.28
N ASN A 10 -71.94 -4.87 -17.98
CA ASN A 10 -70.59 -4.32 -18.21
C ASN A 10 -69.87 -5.25 -19.21
N PRO A 11 -69.33 -4.75 -20.35
CA PRO A 11 -68.94 -5.57 -21.47
C PRO A 11 -67.53 -6.14 -21.33
N SER A 12 -67.44 -7.44 -21.61
CA SER A 12 -66.50 -8.12 -22.51
C SER A 12 -65.12 -7.53 -22.82
N LEU A 13 -64.18 -8.48 -22.96
CA LEU A 13 -63.31 -8.75 -24.12
C LEU A 13 -61.81 -8.61 -23.79
N HIS A 14 -61.11 -9.71 -23.51
CA HIS A 14 -60.41 -10.64 -24.43
C HIS A 14 -58.98 -10.17 -24.81
N SER A 15 -58.05 -11.11 -24.61
CA SER A 15 -56.66 -11.22 -25.03
C SER A 15 -56.19 -10.35 -26.19
N THR A 16 -54.98 -9.80 -26.08
CA THR A 16 -53.98 -9.91 -27.17
C THR A 16 -52.56 -9.72 -26.66
N THR A 17 -51.76 -10.79 -26.74
CA THR A 17 -50.29 -10.73 -26.79
C THR A 17 -49.90 -9.93 -28.02
N SER A 18 -49.27 -8.77 -27.84
CA SER A 18 -48.75 -7.95 -28.94
C SER A 18 -47.23 -7.83 -28.82
N HIS A 19 -46.52 -8.39 -29.79
CA HIS A 19 -45.12 -8.09 -30.05
C HIS A 19 -45.02 -6.67 -30.61
N GLN A 20 -44.35 -5.77 -29.91
CA GLN A 20 -44.01 -4.45 -30.45
C GLN A 20 -42.62 -4.40 -31.08
N PRO A 21 -42.47 -3.73 -32.24
CA PRO A 21 -41.21 -3.63 -32.98
C PRO A 21 -40.33 -2.47 -32.49
N LEU A 22 -39.01 -2.65 -32.66
CA LEU A 22 -37.94 -1.68 -32.41
C LEU A 22 -38.27 -0.29 -32.96
N LYS A 23 -38.24 0.74 -32.10
CA LYS A 23 -38.09 2.14 -32.54
C LYS A 23 -37.20 2.90 -31.54
N SER A 24 -35.94 3.08 -31.95
CA SER A 24 -34.91 3.83 -31.23
C SER A 24 -35.15 5.32 -31.34
N SER A 25 -35.26 6.02 -30.20
CA SER A 25 -35.09 7.46 -30.10
C SER A 25 -34.51 7.77 -28.71
N MET A 26 -33.20 8.02 -28.67
CA MET A 26 -32.44 8.39 -27.46
C MET A 26 -32.97 9.68 -26.81
N LEU A 27 -32.92 9.76 -25.46
CA LEU A 27 -32.59 10.98 -24.72
C LEU A 27 -32.10 10.66 -23.29
N PHE A 28 -30.84 11.06 -23.05
CA PHE A 28 -30.07 11.21 -21.80
C PHE A 28 -29.63 9.99 -20.96
N TYR A 29 -28.47 9.48 -21.35
CA TYR A 29 -27.47 8.81 -20.51
C TYR A 29 -27.05 9.67 -19.31
N VAL A 30 -27.11 9.11 -18.10
CA VAL A 30 -26.10 9.39 -17.06
C VAL A 30 -25.64 8.05 -16.51
N LEU A 31 -24.67 7.46 -17.21
CA LEU A 31 -23.85 6.38 -16.66
C LEU A 31 -23.10 6.96 -15.46
N PHE A 32 -23.53 6.62 -14.25
CA PHE A 32 -22.67 6.75 -13.07
C PHE A 32 -21.55 5.72 -13.21
N PHE A 33 -20.49 6.08 -13.93
CA PHE A 33 -19.23 5.34 -13.92
C PHE A 33 -18.64 5.47 -12.51
N SER A 34 -18.82 4.45 -11.68
CA SER A 34 -18.07 4.31 -10.44
C SER A 34 -16.59 4.12 -10.80
N PHE A 35 -15.78 5.15 -10.56
CA PHE A 35 -14.34 5.05 -10.64
C PHE A 35 -13.86 4.23 -9.44
N ILE A 36 -13.69 2.92 -9.60
CA ILE A 36 -12.94 2.13 -8.62
C ILE A 36 -11.48 2.50 -8.80
N ALA A 37 -10.99 3.40 -7.94
CA ALA A 37 -9.56 3.64 -7.83
C ALA A 37 -8.92 2.37 -7.26
N LEU A 38 -8.28 1.58 -8.11
CA LEU A 38 -7.36 0.54 -7.66
C LEU A 38 -6.15 1.25 -7.06
N VAL A 39 -6.12 1.37 -5.73
CA VAL A 39 -4.89 1.73 -5.02
C VAL A 39 -3.95 0.55 -5.22
N LEU A 40 -2.91 0.72 -6.03
CA LEU A 40 -1.74 -0.14 -5.96
C LEU A 40 -1.15 0.10 -4.57
N THR A 41 -1.49 -0.76 -3.61
CA THR A 41 -0.89 -0.74 -2.28
C THR A 41 0.61 -0.93 -2.46
N GLN A 42 1.38 0.15 -2.39
CA GLN A 42 2.82 0.06 -2.14
C GLN A 42 3.00 -0.78 -0.87
N ALA A 43 4.04 -1.62 -0.85
CA ALA A 43 4.38 -2.36 0.36
C ALA A 43 4.48 -1.36 1.52
N ASP A 44 3.62 -1.52 2.52
CA ASP A 44 3.59 -0.67 3.70
C ASP A 44 3.87 -1.56 4.92
N PRO A 45 4.94 -1.29 5.69
CA PRO A 45 5.93 -0.25 5.47
C PRO A 45 6.87 -0.54 4.28
N SER A 46 7.61 0.47 3.82
CA SER A 46 8.75 0.34 2.89
C SER A 46 9.91 1.22 3.32
N ILE A 47 11.15 0.85 2.96
CA ILE A 47 12.36 1.65 3.23
C ILE A 47 13.22 1.73 1.98
N ASN A 48 13.87 2.87 1.75
CA ASN A 48 14.76 3.05 0.61
C ASN A 48 15.99 2.15 0.72
N THR A 49 16.57 1.85 -0.44
CA THR A 49 17.90 1.26 -0.53
C THR A 49 18.86 2.38 -0.93
N PRO A 50 19.78 2.82 -0.04
CA PRO A 50 20.80 3.79 -0.39
C PRO A 50 21.63 3.29 -1.59
N ALA A 51 22.02 4.21 -2.49
CA ALA A 51 22.84 3.86 -3.66
C ALA A 51 24.23 3.35 -3.26
N SER A 52 24.76 3.83 -2.13
CA SER A 52 26.01 3.40 -1.53
C SER A 52 26.01 3.73 -0.04
N LEU A 53 26.74 2.93 0.74
CA LEU A 53 27.09 3.23 2.12
C LEU A 53 28.60 3.26 2.22
N VAL A 54 29.15 4.37 2.72
CA VAL A 54 30.58 4.52 2.98
C VAL A 54 30.77 4.66 4.47
N GLN A 55 31.71 3.89 5.00
CA GLN A 55 32.09 3.94 6.41
C GLN A 55 32.38 5.39 6.86
N CYS A 56 31.80 5.79 8.00
CA CYS A 56 31.91 7.11 8.61
C CYS A 56 31.44 8.28 7.74
N GLN A 57 30.56 8.03 6.78
CA GLN A 57 29.88 9.07 6.02
C GLN A 57 28.38 9.08 6.31
N PRO A 58 27.72 10.24 6.19
CA PRO A 58 26.28 10.33 6.34
C PRO A 58 25.55 9.63 5.18
N ALA A 59 24.59 8.78 5.53
CA ALA A 59 23.67 8.13 4.61
C ALA A 59 22.22 8.54 4.96
N LEU A 60 21.46 8.94 3.94
CA LEU A 60 20.06 9.27 4.10
C LEU A 60 19.18 8.03 3.94
N LEU A 61 18.46 7.71 5.00
CA LEU A 61 17.40 6.71 5.02
C LEU A 61 16.05 7.40 4.94
N THR A 62 15.15 6.89 4.11
CA THR A 62 13.78 7.36 3.94
C THR A 62 12.83 6.18 3.86
N TRP A 63 11.62 6.33 4.37
CA TRP A 63 10.63 5.24 4.42
C TRP A 63 9.20 5.75 4.33
N THR A 64 8.29 4.82 4.04
CA THR A 64 6.84 5.00 4.17
C THR A 64 6.32 4.02 5.21
N ALA A 65 5.49 4.50 6.14
CA ALA A 65 4.82 3.67 7.13
C ALA A 65 3.49 4.32 7.52
N SER A 66 2.37 3.61 7.41
CA SER A 66 1.08 4.12 7.92
C SER A 66 0.99 4.07 9.45
N ASN A 67 1.69 3.10 10.06
CA ASN A 67 1.72 2.94 11.51
C ASN A 67 3.01 3.53 12.07
N THR A 68 2.87 4.48 12.98
CA THR A 68 4.00 5.07 13.69
C THR A 68 3.89 4.77 15.18
N PRO A 69 4.99 4.80 15.94
CA PRO A 69 6.37 4.99 15.48
C PRO A 69 6.92 3.77 14.72
N VAL A 70 8.04 3.97 14.03
CA VAL A 70 8.85 2.88 13.45
C VAL A 70 10.14 2.68 14.23
N TRP A 71 10.72 1.48 14.16
CA TRP A 71 12.05 1.14 14.65
C TRP A 71 12.91 0.72 13.49
N ILE A 72 14.14 1.23 13.43
CA ILE A 72 15.07 0.95 12.35
C ILE A 72 16.28 0.25 12.93
N SER A 73 16.67 -0.87 12.34
CA SER A 73 17.88 -1.59 12.72
C SER A 73 18.67 -2.02 11.49
N VAL A 74 19.97 -2.20 11.69
CA VAL A 74 20.89 -2.72 10.69
C VAL A 74 21.13 -4.19 11.02
N ILE A 75 20.88 -5.08 10.06
CA ILE A 75 21.04 -6.53 10.22
C ILE A 75 22.02 -7.07 9.17
N PRO A 76 22.63 -8.25 9.39
CA PRO A 76 23.36 -8.94 8.34
C PRO A 76 22.45 -9.21 7.14
N ALA A 77 22.96 -8.96 5.92
CA ALA A 77 22.21 -9.24 4.71
C ALA A 77 21.84 -10.72 4.60
N GLY A 78 20.62 -11.01 4.12
CA GLY A 78 20.16 -12.38 3.89
C GLY A 78 19.81 -13.17 5.16
N ASN A 79 19.92 -12.59 6.36
CA ASN A 79 19.55 -13.26 7.61
C ASN A 79 18.62 -12.38 8.48
N PRO A 80 17.30 -12.36 8.20
CA PRO A 80 16.34 -11.53 8.94
C PRO A 80 16.12 -11.96 10.39
N SER A 81 16.60 -13.15 10.80
CA SER A 81 16.52 -13.66 12.18
C SER A 81 17.82 -13.43 12.96
N ALA A 82 18.87 -12.90 12.33
CA ALA A 82 20.09 -12.55 13.03
C ALA A 82 19.85 -11.38 14.00
N PRO A 83 20.59 -11.33 15.11
CA PRO A 83 20.64 -10.14 15.93
C PRO A 83 21.05 -8.92 15.09
N PRO A 84 20.47 -7.74 15.36
CA PRO A 84 20.89 -6.51 14.69
C PRO A 84 22.35 -6.18 15.03
N LEU A 85 23.09 -5.75 14.03
CA LEU A 85 24.43 -5.18 14.17
C LEU A 85 24.38 -3.81 14.85
N MET A 86 23.30 -3.05 14.59
CA MET A 86 23.06 -1.73 15.14
C MET A 86 21.56 -1.46 15.24
N ASP A 87 21.13 -0.78 16.31
CA ASP A 87 19.79 -0.24 16.46
C ASP A 87 19.84 1.27 16.26
N LEU A 88 19.15 1.77 15.24
CA LEU A 88 19.05 3.20 14.94
C LEU A 88 17.89 3.87 15.69
N GLY A 89 17.16 3.11 16.50
CA GLY A 89 16.17 3.58 17.45
C GLY A 89 14.77 3.76 16.87
N LYS A 90 13.94 4.44 17.68
CA LYS A 90 12.54 4.74 17.42
C LYS A 90 12.39 6.08 16.70
N HIS A 91 11.63 6.11 15.60
CA HIS A 91 11.38 7.29 14.78
C HIS A 91 9.89 7.52 14.56
N SER A 92 9.46 8.79 14.62
CA SER A 92 8.10 9.20 14.24
C SER A 92 8.05 9.90 12.88
N GLY A 93 9.21 10.23 12.30
CA GLY A 93 9.34 10.82 10.98
C GLY A 93 9.37 9.78 9.86
N THR A 94 9.77 10.23 8.67
CA THR A 94 9.91 9.40 7.46
C THR A 94 11.34 9.39 6.92
N SER A 95 12.29 9.96 7.66
CA SER A 95 13.70 10.00 7.28
C SER A 95 14.64 10.06 8.49
N LEU A 96 15.87 9.57 8.27
CA LEU A 96 16.97 9.60 9.22
C LEU A 96 18.27 9.80 8.43
N THR A 97 19.11 10.74 8.86
CA THR A 97 20.50 10.80 8.43
C THR A 97 21.33 9.99 9.42
N TRP A 98 21.81 8.84 8.97
CA TRP A 98 22.64 7.94 9.76
C TRP A 98 24.11 8.15 9.39
N ASN A 99 24.98 8.35 10.37
CA ASN A 99 26.41 8.31 10.14
C ASN A 99 26.89 6.86 10.19
N VAL A 100 27.24 6.28 9.04
CA VAL A 100 27.47 4.83 8.88
C VAL A 100 28.63 4.35 9.73
N ASP A 101 28.31 3.80 10.89
CA ASP A 101 29.22 3.33 11.95
C ASP A 101 29.42 1.80 11.92
N ILE A 102 29.21 1.19 10.75
CA ILE A 102 29.50 -0.21 10.48
C ILE A 102 30.85 -0.31 9.75
N PRO A 103 31.74 -1.26 10.12
CA PRO A 103 33.00 -1.44 9.41
C PRO A 103 32.79 -1.81 7.94
N SER A 104 33.66 -1.29 7.07
CA SER A 104 33.67 -1.67 5.66
C SER A 104 33.83 -3.18 5.44
N GLY A 105 33.28 -3.68 4.32
CA GLY A 105 33.24 -5.10 3.98
C GLY A 105 32.06 -5.87 4.57
N ASN A 106 31.33 -5.30 5.55
CA ASN A 106 30.10 -5.91 6.04
C ASN A 106 28.97 -5.78 5.01
N SER A 107 28.31 -6.90 4.71
CA SER A 107 27.08 -6.93 3.92
C SER A 107 25.87 -6.86 4.84
N ILE A 108 25.07 -5.81 4.67
CA ILE A 108 23.96 -5.48 5.57
C ILE A 108 22.65 -5.26 4.81
N SER A 109 21.55 -5.32 5.56
CA SER A 109 20.24 -4.83 5.16
C SER A 109 19.70 -3.93 6.26
N ILE A 110 18.93 -2.91 5.89
CA ILE A 110 18.24 -2.04 6.83
C ILE A 110 16.84 -2.62 7.03
N GLN A 111 16.52 -2.99 8.27
CA GLN A 111 15.20 -3.43 8.67
C GLN A 111 14.43 -2.24 9.24
N LEU A 112 13.19 -2.09 8.82
CA LEU A 112 12.21 -1.20 9.44
C LEU A 112 11.07 -2.05 10.00
N ARG A 113 10.71 -1.82 11.25
CA ARG A 113 9.52 -2.40 11.90
C ARG A 113 8.58 -1.29 12.34
N ASP A 114 7.29 -1.41 12.05
CA ASP A 114 6.29 -0.43 12.51
C ASP A 114 5.64 -0.81 13.85
N SER A 115 4.71 0.01 14.33
CA SER A 115 4.04 -0.18 15.64
C SER A 115 3.04 -1.32 15.71
N ILE A 116 2.63 -1.89 14.57
CA ILE A 116 1.82 -3.12 14.53
C ILE A 116 2.67 -4.37 14.25
N GLY A 117 4.00 -4.19 14.11
CA GLY A 117 4.96 -5.26 13.91
C GLY A 117 5.18 -5.66 12.45
N ALA A 118 4.63 -4.92 11.49
CA ALA A 118 4.92 -5.12 10.08
C ALA A 118 6.37 -4.70 9.79
N VAL A 119 7.02 -5.41 8.86
CA VAL A 119 8.46 -5.29 8.61
C VAL A 119 8.75 -5.05 7.14
N ALA A 120 9.67 -4.13 6.87
CA ALA A 120 10.26 -3.88 5.56
C ALA A 120 11.78 -4.00 5.62
N TYR A 121 12.39 -4.23 4.46
CA TYR A 121 13.83 -4.35 4.32
C TYR A 121 14.33 -3.58 3.10
N SER A 122 15.52 -2.99 3.22
CA SER A 122 16.27 -2.56 2.03
C SER A 122 16.82 -3.78 1.28
N ALA A 123 17.23 -3.57 0.03
CA ALA A 123 18.09 -4.57 -0.62
C ALA A 123 19.43 -4.70 0.14
N PRO A 124 20.13 -5.85 0.01
CA PRO A 124 21.48 -6.03 0.51
C PRO A 124 22.46 -5.03 -0.07
N LEU A 125 23.37 -4.50 0.76
CA LEU A 125 24.44 -3.62 0.33
C LEU A 125 25.67 -3.76 1.22
N THR A 126 26.84 -3.61 0.61
CA THR A 126 28.13 -3.74 1.29
C THR A 126 28.67 -2.38 1.65
N VAL A 127 29.08 -2.20 2.91
CA VAL A 127 29.70 -0.96 3.37
C VAL A 127 31.07 -0.78 2.72
N GLN A 128 31.27 0.34 2.04
CA GLN A 128 32.51 0.70 1.36
C GLN A 128 33.49 1.33 2.35
N SER A 129 34.80 1.20 2.06
CA SER A 129 35.85 1.87 2.83
C SER A 129 35.73 3.39 2.72
N GLY A 130 35.76 4.08 3.87
CA GLY A 130 35.90 5.54 3.96
C GLY A 130 37.34 5.97 4.21
N SER A 131 37.57 7.28 4.28
CA SER A 131 38.85 7.87 4.74
C SER A 131 39.04 7.77 6.25
N ASP A 132 37.95 7.52 6.99
CA ASP A 132 37.89 7.62 8.45
C ASP A 132 37.26 6.37 9.06
N SER A 133 37.73 6.00 10.25
CA SER A 133 37.20 4.87 11.05
C SER A 133 36.82 5.27 12.48
N SER A 134 36.86 6.56 12.78
CA SER A 134 36.61 7.11 14.12
C SER A 134 35.14 7.00 14.59
N CYS A 135 34.22 6.70 13.67
CA CYS A 135 32.81 6.53 13.99
C CYS A 135 32.43 5.11 14.45
N ILE A 136 33.28 4.10 14.21
CA ILE A 136 32.96 2.71 14.57
C ILE A 136 32.92 2.58 16.10
N HIS A 137 31.88 1.92 16.64
CA HIS A 137 31.60 1.73 18.08
C HIS A 137 31.13 2.99 18.83
N LYS A 138 30.53 3.95 18.14
CA LYS A 138 29.85 5.10 18.74
C LYS A 138 28.38 4.80 18.98
#